data_AF-A0A1I8MCY1-F1
#
_entry.id   AF-A0A1I8MCY1-F1
#
_cell.length_a   1.000
_cell.length_b   1.000
_cell.length_c   1.000
_cell.angle_alpha   90.00
_cell.angle_beta   90.00
_cell.angle_gamma   90.00
#
_symmetry.space_group_name_H-M   'P 1'
#
loop_
_entity.id
_entity.type
_entity.pdbx_description
1 polymer ?
#
loop_
_entity_poly.entity_id
_entity_poly.type
_entity_poly.pdbx_seq_one_letter_code
_entity_poly.pdbx_strand_id
1 'polypeptide(L)'
;MLRFLKPVLKPHFLVIVLGIAAGIYYPQIKEHFLGKSVDVSFESAKQQQQQQQEKLFTKEELAQFNGENDKPLYLALLGRVYNVTRGAKHYGSGCEYHFFVGRDASVSFITGEFDDYVEGEADDVLSLKPADLLGLHNWQNFYEKDYEFKGKLIGRFYDEQGQLTTYHHKYLALLEQAKDEKATNQKLREKYPDCNIEWSADKGSHVWCTKSSGGKNRNWVGYPRKLFEIGNSNFRCACLRKEDLDTTEVMIAQYDNCEPLSHECYYQVD
;
A
#
# COMPACT_ATOMS: atom_id res chain seq x y z
N MET A 1 47.61 -3.15 71.83
CA MET A 1 46.55 -4.10 71.41
C MET A 1 45.45 -3.31 70.72
N LEU A 2 45.27 -3.49 69.41
CA LEU A 2 44.34 -2.72 68.58
C LEU A 2 42.88 -2.92 69.02
N ARG A 3 42.15 -1.81 69.19
CA ARG A 3 40.69 -1.76 69.34
C ARG A 3 40.05 -1.96 67.97
N PHE A 4 39.30 -3.06 67.78
CA PHE A 4 38.42 -3.26 66.63
C PHE A 4 37.10 -2.50 66.85
N LEU A 5 36.86 -1.45 66.06
CA LEU A 5 35.51 -0.91 65.86
C LEU A 5 34.74 -1.85 64.93
N LYS A 6 33.67 -2.49 65.42
CA LYS A 6 32.63 -3.08 64.58
C LYS A 6 31.56 -2.02 64.32
N PRO A 7 31.24 -1.64 63.07
CA PRO A 7 30.01 -0.91 62.81
C PRO A 7 28.84 -1.90 62.83
N VAL A 8 27.98 -1.75 63.83
CA VAL A 8 26.67 -2.41 63.88
C VAL A 8 25.77 -1.72 62.87
N LEU A 9 25.60 -2.33 61.68
CA LEU A 9 24.54 -1.93 60.76
C LEU A 9 23.20 -2.23 61.46
N LYS A 10 22.46 -1.19 61.86
CA LYS A 10 21.16 -1.34 62.52
C LYS A 10 20.20 -2.14 61.60
N PRO A 11 19.37 -3.05 62.14
CA PRO A 11 18.48 -3.90 61.33
C PRO A 11 17.52 -3.09 60.44
N HIS A 12 17.14 -1.89 60.86
CA HIS A 12 16.34 -0.96 60.05
C HIS A 12 17.05 -0.52 58.76
N PHE A 13 18.38 -0.40 58.78
CA PHE A 13 19.16 -0.01 57.59
C PHE A 13 19.17 -1.13 56.54
N LEU A 14 19.19 -2.39 56.98
CA LEU A 14 19.09 -3.56 56.09
C LEU A 14 17.70 -3.66 55.45
N VAL A 15 16.63 -3.39 56.21
CA VAL A 15 15.25 -3.35 55.67
C VAL A 15 15.07 -2.21 54.67
N ILE A 16 15.65 -1.03 54.94
CA ILE A 16 15.61 0.11 54.03
C ILE A 16 16.38 -0.19 52.74
N VAL A 17 17.58 -0.78 52.82
CA VAL A 17 18.36 -1.17 51.64
C VAL A 17 17.64 -2.24 50.81
N LEU A 18 17.02 -3.23 51.45
CA LEU A 18 16.22 -4.24 50.74
C LEU A 18 14.95 -3.65 50.12
N GLY A 19 14.29 -2.71 50.78
CA GLY A 19 13.13 -1.99 50.24
C GLY A 19 13.47 -1.10 49.05
N ILE A 20 14.61 -0.42 49.09
CA ILE A 20 15.11 0.39 47.96
C ILE A 20 15.54 -0.51 46.80
N ALA A 21 16.27 -1.60 47.06
CA ALA A 21 16.63 -2.57 46.02
C ALA A 21 15.39 -3.22 45.39
N ALA A 22 14.42 -3.65 46.21
CA ALA A 22 13.16 -4.17 45.71
C ALA A 22 12.42 -3.11 44.88
N GLY A 23 12.33 -1.85 45.32
CA GLY A 23 11.70 -0.77 44.56
C GLY A 23 12.38 -0.45 43.23
N ILE A 24 13.71 -0.52 43.16
CA ILE A 24 14.49 -0.28 41.94
C ILE A 24 14.34 -1.44 40.93
N TYR A 25 14.33 -2.70 41.40
CA TYR A 25 14.25 -3.88 40.53
C TYR A 25 12.82 -4.35 40.24
N TYR A 26 11.82 -3.96 41.05
CA TYR A 26 10.40 -4.31 40.85
C TYR A 26 9.83 -3.92 39.47
N PRO A 27 10.08 -2.72 38.91
CA PRO A 27 9.58 -2.40 37.57
C PRO A 27 10.21 -3.28 36.47
N GLN A 28 11.48 -3.67 36.60
CA GLN A 28 12.15 -4.57 35.64
C GLN A 28 11.66 -6.02 35.73
N ILE A 29 11.33 -6.51 36.93
CA ILE A 29 10.80 -7.86 37.14
C ILE A 29 9.33 -7.95 36.70
N LYS A 30 8.53 -6.89 36.95
CA LYS A 30 7.11 -6.83 36.55
C LYS A 30 6.96 -6.93 35.02
N GLU A 31 7.78 -6.23 34.27
CA GLU A 31 7.83 -6.28 32.80
C GLU A 31 8.17 -7.70 32.29
N HIS A 32 9.13 -8.40 32.92
CA HIS A 32 9.60 -9.69 32.45
C HIS A 32 8.69 -10.88 32.82
N PHE A 33 7.94 -10.81 33.92
CA PHE A 33 7.13 -11.92 34.43
C PHE A 33 5.62 -11.78 34.24
N LEU A 34 5.05 -10.56 34.22
CA LEU A 34 3.60 -10.36 34.15
C LEU A 34 3.09 -9.93 32.75
N GLY A 35 3.99 -9.53 31.83
CA GLY A 35 3.59 -9.18 30.45
C GLY A 35 3.27 -10.39 29.57
N LYS A 36 3.93 -11.54 29.79
CA LYS A 36 3.86 -12.69 28.86
C LYS A 36 2.61 -13.55 28.98
N SER A 37 1.93 -13.57 30.12
CA SER A 37 0.81 -14.50 30.39
C SER A 37 -0.56 -13.92 30.08
N VAL A 38 -0.72 -12.59 30.10
CA VAL A 38 -1.99 -11.92 29.80
C VAL A 38 -2.17 -11.75 28.29
N ASP A 39 -1.11 -11.41 27.56
CA ASP A 39 -1.15 -11.25 26.10
C ASP A 39 -1.52 -12.56 25.38
N VAL A 40 -0.95 -13.69 25.80
CA VAL A 40 -1.24 -15.01 25.21
C VAL A 40 -2.70 -15.43 25.42
N SER A 41 -3.29 -15.10 26.58
CA SER A 41 -4.70 -15.41 26.86
C SER A 41 -5.66 -14.51 26.07
N PHE A 42 -5.29 -13.24 25.87
CA PHE A 42 -6.12 -12.27 25.16
C PHE A 42 -6.07 -12.50 23.64
N GLU A 43 -4.91 -12.89 23.09
CA GLU A 43 -4.75 -13.32 21.70
C GLU A 43 -5.51 -14.62 21.41
N SER A 44 -5.47 -15.59 22.32
CA SER A 44 -6.20 -16.86 22.17
C SER A 44 -7.73 -16.66 22.21
N ALA A 45 -8.22 -15.74 23.05
CA ALA A 45 -9.64 -15.39 23.10
C ALA A 45 -10.10 -14.58 21.86
N LYS A 46 -9.23 -13.73 21.30
CA LYS A 46 -9.50 -13.02 20.04
C LYS A 46 -9.53 -13.97 18.84
N GLN A 47 -8.68 -14.99 18.82
CA GLN A 47 -8.65 -16.03 17.78
C GLN A 47 -9.88 -16.96 17.84
N GLN A 48 -10.42 -17.22 19.03
CA GLN A 48 -11.60 -18.09 19.20
C GLN A 48 -12.94 -17.40 18.86
N GLN A 49 -12.99 -16.07 18.79
CA GLN A 49 -14.25 -15.33 18.60
C GLN A 49 -14.59 -15.06 17.11
N GLN A 50 -13.79 -15.55 16.15
CA GLN A 50 -13.99 -15.29 14.72
C GLN A 50 -13.81 -16.54 13.87
N GLN A 51 -14.52 -17.62 14.23
CA GLN A 51 -14.77 -18.74 13.34
C GLN A 51 -16.27 -18.95 13.14
N GLN A 52 -17.02 -17.84 13.02
CA GLN A 52 -18.29 -17.91 12.31
C GLN A 52 -17.94 -18.19 10.85
N GLN A 53 -18.29 -19.38 10.38
CA GLN A 53 -18.02 -19.80 9.00
C GLN A 53 -18.54 -18.70 8.06
N GLU A 54 -17.61 -18.05 7.36
CA GLU A 54 -17.93 -16.94 6.47
C GLU A 54 -18.95 -17.41 5.45
N LYS A 55 -19.98 -16.60 5.17
CA LYS A 55 -20.96 -16.96 4.16
C LYS A 55 -20.28 -17.04 2.80
N LEU A 56 -20.52 -18.12 2.09
CA LEU A 56 -20.14 -18.26 0.70
C LEU A 56 -21.37 -17.98 -0.18
N PHE A 57 -21.14 -17.30 -1.30
CA PHE A 57 -22.16 -16.96 -2.28
C PHE A 57 -21.79 -17.64 -3.60
N THR A 58 -22.76 -18.23 -4.29
CA THR A 58 -22.64 -18.45 -5.73
C THR A 58 -22.93 -17.15 -6.48
N LYS A 59 -22.63 -17.11 -7.79
CA LYS A 59 -22.95 -15.96 -8.63
C LYS A 59 -24.45 -15.71 -8.71
N GLU A 60 -25.24 -16.78 -8.81
CA GLU A 60 -26.70 -16.74 -8.86
C GLU A 60 -27.28 -16.23 -7.54
N GLU A 61 -26.70 -16.63 -6.41
CA GLU A 61 -27.09 -16.13 -5.10
C GLU A 61 -26.74 -14.65 -4.94
N LEU A 62 -25.55 -14.22 -5.34
CA LEU A 62 -25.13 -12.83 -5.28
C LEU A 62 -26.01 -11.94 -6.17
N ALA A 63 -26.36 -12.40 -7.37
CA ALA A 63 -27.21 -11.68 -8.33
C ALA A 63 -28.60 -11.33 -7.78
N GLN A 64 -29.08 -12.05 -6.77
CA GLN A 64 -30.35 -11.73 -6.12
C GLN A 64 -30.28 -10.50 -5.21
N PHE A 65 -29.10 -10.04 -4.81
CA PHE A 65 -28.92 -8.88 -3.93
C PHE A 65 -28.79 -7.60 -4.75
N ASN A 66 -29.79 -7.35 -5.61
CA ASN A 66 -29.81 -6.31 -6.62
C ASN A 66 -30.71 -5.10 -6.28
N GLY A 67 -31.35 -5.08 -5.11
CA GLY A 67 -32.27 -4.00 -4.72
C GLY A 67 -33.73 -4.25 -5.09
N GLU A 68 -34.03 -5.30 -5.87
CA GLU A 68 -35.40 -5.67 -6.22
C GLU A 68 -36.06 -6.48 -5.09
N ASN A 69 -37.40 -6.42 -5.01
CA ASN A 69 -38.19 -7.15 -4.00
C ASN A 69 -37.69 -6.91 -2.56
N ASP A 70 -37.35 -5.66 -2.25
CA ASP A 70 -36.82 -5.22 -0.95
C ASP A 70 -35.51 -5.91 -0.50
N LYS A 71 -34.78 -6.55 -1.44
CA LYS A 71 -33.47 -7.14 -1.13
C LYS A 71 -32.40 -6.05 -1.00
N PRO A 72 -31.38 -6.25 -0.14
CA PRO A 72 -30.28 -5.29 -0.04
C PRO A 72 -29.40 -5.32 -1.30
N LEU A 73 -28.63 -4.25 -1.50
CA LEU A 73 -27.68 -4.07 -2.60
C LEU A 73 -26.32 -4.64 -2.19
N TYR A 74 -25.89 -5.76 -2.77
CA TYR A 74 -24.55 -6.31 -2.56
C TYR A 74 -23.71 -6.21 -3.84
N LEU A 75 -22.39 -6.11 -3.70
CA LEU A 75 -21.45 -6.27 -4.81
C LEU A 75 -20.26 -7.10 -4.36
N ALA A 76 -19.52 -7.66 -5.30
CA ALA A 76 -18.25 -8.31 -5.06
C ALA A 76 -17.08 -7.52 -5.65
N LEU A 77 -15.96 -7.54 -4.91
CA LEU A 77 -14.68 -7.00 -5.33
C LEU A 77 -13.57 -7.96 -4.87
N LEU A 78 -12.80 -8.49 -5.81
CA LEU A 78 -11.80 -9.54 -5.58
C LEU A 78 -12.41 -10.76 -4.86
N GLY A 79 -13.65 -11.10 -5.24
CA GLY A 79 -14.44 -12.15 -4.61
C GLY A 79 -14.91 -11.85 -3.18
N ARG A 80 -14.66 -10.67 -2.61
CA ARG A 80 -15.20 -10.28 -1.30
C ARG A 80 -16.54 -9.56 -1.49
N VAL A 81 -17.58 -10.03 -0.79
CA VAL A 81 -18.95 -9.52 -0.93
C VAL A 81 -19.22 -8.46 0.13
N TYR A 82 -19.67 -7.29 -0.30
CA TYR A 82 -19.99 -6.15 0.58
C TYR A 82 -21.44 -5.73 0.43
N ASN A 83 -22.06 -5.36 1.56
CA ASN A 83 -23.37 -4.72 1.57
C ASN A 83 -23.24 -3.21 1.32
N VAL A 84 -23.64 -2.79 0.14
CA VAL A 84 -23.60 -1.39 -0.32
C VAL A 84 -24.94 -0.66 -0.21
N THR A 85 -25.93 -1.25 0.46
CA THR A 85 -27.28 -0.66 0.64
C THR A 85 -27.23 0.75 1.23
N ARG A 86 -26.33 1.02 2.18
CA ARG A 86 -26.14 2.38 2.75
C ARG A 86 -25.72 3.43 1.72
N GLY A 87 -25.14 2.97 0.60
CA GLY A 87 -24.74 3.78 -0.54
C GLY A 87 -25.78 3.80 -1.66
N ALA A 88 -27.06 3.53 -1.39
CA ALA A 88 -28.12 3.45 -2.41
C ALA A 88 -28.21 4.68 -3.36
N LYS A 89 -27.75 5.86 -2.93
CA LYS A 89 -27.62 7.04 -3.81
C LYS A 89 -26.63 6.87 -4.98
N HIS A 90 -25.75 5.87 -4.90
CA HIS A 90 -24.74 5.53 -5.91
C HIS A 90 -25.05 4.19 -6.59
N TYR A 91 -25.51 3.19 -5.81
CA TYR A 91 -25.71 1.82 -6.28
C TYR A 91 -27.17 1.44 -6.48
N GLY A 92 -28.12 2.31 -6.12
CA GLY A 92 -29.54 2.05 -6.31
C GLY A 92 -29.92 1.98 -7.79
N SER A 93 -31.08 1.39 -8.08
CA SER A 93 -31.55 1.26 -9.46
C SER A 93 -31.58 2.62 -10.16
N GLY A 94 -30.99 2.70 -11.35
CA GLY A 94 -30.86 3.92 -12.14
C GLY A 94 -29.72 4.86 -11.72
N CYS A 95 -28.93 4.53 -10.69
CA CYS A 95 -27.74 5.27 -10.31
C CYS A 95 -26.49 4.79 -11.07
N GLU A 96 -25.48 5.65 -11.15
CA GLU A 96 -24.25 5.46 -11.94
C GLU A 96 -23.52 4.14 -11.66
N TYR A 97 -23.47 3.73 -10.39
CA TYR A 97 -22.72 2.52 -9.97
C TYR A 97 -23.62 1.31 -9.75
N HIS A 98 -24.88 1.36 -10.18
CA HIS A 98 -25.79 0.21 -10.09
C HIS A 98 -25.24 -1.03 -10.83
N PHE A 99 -24.46 -0.80 -11.89
CA PHE A 99 -23.80 -1.85 -12.68
C PHE A 99 -23.05 -2.89 -11.82
N PHE A 100 -22.41 -2.47 -10.73
CA PHE A 100 -21.62 -3.36 -9.87
C PHE A 100 -22.47 -4.28 -8.99
N VAL A 101 -23.76 -3.98 -8.83
CA VAL A 101 -24.61 -4.70 -7.89
C VAL A 101 -24.91 -6.11 -8.41
N GLY A 102 -24.86 -7.08 -7.49
CA GLY A 102 -25.18 -8.48 -7.74
C GLY A 102 -24.10 -9.27 -8.48
N ARG A 103 -22.88 -8.73 -8.64
CA ARG A 103 -21.80 -9.39 -9.40
C ARG A 103 -20.42 -9.03 -8.89
N ASP A 104 -19.41 -9.73 -9.40
CA ASP A 104 -18.01 -9.30 -9.35
C ASP A 104 -17.63 -8.68 -10.69
N ALA A 105 -17.31 -7.40 -10.67
CA ALA A 105 -16.79 -6.66 -11.83
C ALA A 105 -15.51 -5.92 -11.43
N SER A 106 -14.61 -6.64 -10.75
CA SER A 106 -13.34 -6.11 -10.22
C SER A 106 -12.54 -5.30 -11.25
N VAL A 107 -12.52 -5.71 -12.52
CA VAL A 107 -11.81 -4.99 -13.59
C VAL A 107 -12.43 -3.59 -13.85
N SER A 108 -13.76 -3.49 -13.84
CA SER A 108 -14.48 -2.23 -14.09
C SER A 108 -14.26 -1.16 -13.03
N PHE A 109 -13.76 -1.52 -11.83
CA PHE A 109 -13.31 -0.54 -10.82
C PHE A 109 -12.08 0.26 -11.26
N ILE A 110 -11.29 -0.27 -12.19
CA ILE A 110 -10.13 0.40 -12.77
C ILE A 110 -10.46 1.04 -14.10
N THR A 111 -11.10 0.30 -15.01
CA THR A 111 -11.32 0.78 -16.37
C THR A 111 -12.41 1.84 -16.45
N GLY A 112 -13.40 1.79 -15.55
CA GLY A 112 -14.60 2.63 -15.66
C GLY A 112 -15.52 2.24 -16.83
N GLU A 113 -15.27 1.08 -17.45
CA GLU A 113 -16.04 0.57 -18.58
C GLU A 113 -17.12 -0.40 -18.11
N PHE A 114 -18.37 -0.14 -18.49
CA PHE A 114 -19.55 -0.91 -18.07
C PHE A 114 -20.31 -1.58 -19.23
N ASP A 115 -20.17 -1.05 -20.45
CA ASP A 115 -20.95 -1.48 -21.62
C ASP A 115 -20.48 -2.82 -22.20
N ASP A 116 -19.18 -3.12 -22.09
CA ASP A 116 -18.55 -4.34 -22.63
C ASP A 116 -18.36 -5.43 -21.55
N TYR A 117 -19.36 -5.59 -20.67
CA TYR A 117 -19.29 -6.59 -19.60
C TYR A 117 -19.32 -8.02 -20.15
N VAL A 118 -18.22 -8.74 -19.97
CA VAL A 118 -18.12 -10.19 -20.20
C VAL A 118 -17.88 -10.88 -18.86
N GLU A 119 -18.84 -11.66 -18.39
CA GLU A 119 -18.82 -12.25 -17.04
C GLU A 119 -17.56 -13.06 -16.72
N GLY A 120 -16.99 -13.76 -17.70
CA GLY A 120 -15.76 -14.54 -17.52
C GLY A 120 -14.48 -13.70 -17.44
N GLU A 121 -14.52 -12.44 -17.86
CA GLU A 121 -13.37 -11.53 -17.93
C GLU A 121 -13.48 -10.39 -16.90
N ALA A 122 -14.69 -10.08 -16.43
CA ALA A 122 -14.99 -8.97 -15.53
C ALA A 122 -14.23 -9.03 -14.19
N ASP A 123 -13.79 -10.22 -13.78
CA ASP A 123 -13.01 -10.47 -12.57
C ASP A 123 -11.56 -10.92 -12.85
N ASP A 124 -11.10 -10.87 -14.10
CA ASP A 124 -9.74 -11.27 -14.49
C ASP A 124 -8.72 -10.12 -14.35
N VAL A 125 -8.21 -9.97 -13.13
CA VAL A 125 -7.32 -8.88 -12.71
C VAL A 125 -5.82 -9.14 -12.95
N LEU A 126 -5.39 -10.35 -13.30
CA LEU A 126 -3.95 -10.65 -13.49
C LEU A 126 -3.35 -9.99 -14.74
N SER A 127 -4.18 -9.52 -15.67
CA SER A 127 -3.77 -8.76 -16.86
C SER A 127 -3.55 -7.27 -16.58
N LEU A 128 -3.94 -6.79 -15.39
CA LEU A 128 -3.82 -5.39 -15.01
C LEU A 128 -2.36 -4.96 -14.81
N LYS A 129 -2.07 -3.69 -15.10
CA LYS A 129 -0.74 -3.12 -14.86
C LYS A 129 -0.47 -2.98 -13.36
N PRO A 130 0.80 -2.90 -12.92
CA PRO A 130 1.13 -2.72 -11.49
C PRO A 130 0.39 -1.54 -10.82
N ALA A 131 0.27 -0.40 -11.50
CA ALA A 131 -0.46 0.76 -10.98
C ALA A 131 -1.97 0.48 -10.78
N ASP A 132 -2.56 -0.32 -11.66
CA ASP A 132 -3.98 -0.69 -11.63
C ASP A 132 -4.26 -1.70 -10.52
N LEU A 133 -3.37 -2.67 -10.30
CA LEU A 133 -3.44 -3.59 -9.15
C LEU A 133 -3.42 -2.85 -7.81
N LEU A 134 -2.59 -1.80 -7.70
CA LEU A 134 -2.56 -0.92 -6.54
C LEU A 134 -3.85 -0.11 -6.40
N GLY A 135 -4.39 0.40 -7.51
CA GLY A 135 -5.70 1.06 -7.54
C GLY A 135 -6.81 0.15 -7.04
N LEU A 136 -6.79 -1.11 -7.46
CA LEU A 136 -7.80 -2.10 -7.11
C LEU A 136 -7.71 -2.48 -5.63
N HIS A 137 -6.49 -2.61 -5.12
CA HIS A 137 -6.25 -2.79 -3.70
C HIS A 137 -6.73 -1.59 -2.86
N ASN A 138 -6.60 -0.35 -3.37
CA ASN A 138 -7.15 0.82 -2.70
C ASN A 138 -8.69 0.79 -2.66
N TRP A 139 -9.34 0.36 -3.74
CA TRP A 139 -10.78 0.13 -3.74
C TRP A 139 -11.18 -0.93 -2.71
N GLN A 140 -10.46 -2.05 -2.66
CA GLN A 140 -10.72 -3.09 -1.65
C GLN A 140 -10.61 -2.52 -0.22
N ASN A 141 -9.58 -1.73 0.06
CA ASN A 141 -9.40 -1.09 1.38
C ASN A 141 -10.51 -0.09 1.69
N PHE A 142 -10.98 0.67 0.69
CA PHE A 142 -12.15 1.53 0.83
C PHE A 142 -13.38 0.69 1.21
N TYR A 143 -13.69 -0.38 0.49
CA TYR A 143 -14.85 -1.22 0.80
C TYR A 143 -14.76 -1.94 2.15
N GLU A 144 -13.58 -2.43 2.52
CA GLU A 144 -13.34 -3.06 3.83
C GLU A 144 -13.56 -2.08 4.99
N LYS A 145 -13.17 -0.81 4.80
CA LYS A 145 -13.34 0.23 5.81
C LYS A 145 -14.77 0.72 5.88
N ASP A 146 -15.37 0.95 4.72
CA ASP A 146 -16.61 1.70 4.61
C ASP A 146 -17.82 0.78 4.59
N TYR A 147 -17.80 -0.37 3.92
CA TYR A 147 -18.97 -1.23 3.79
C TYR A 147 -18.91 -2.48 4.65
N GLU A 148 -20.09 -3.03 4.93
CA GLU A 148 -20.18 -4.23 5.75
C GLU A 148 -19.82 -5.46 4.91
N PHE A 149 -18.75 -6.17 5.30
CA PHE A 149 -18.39 -7.46 4.71
C PHE A 149 -19.46 -8.51 5.01
N LYS A 150 -19.92 -9.22 3.97
CA LYS A 150 -20.97 -10.23 4.07
C LYS A 150 -20.51 -11.64 3.77
N GLY A 151 -19.32 -11.82 3.20
CA GLY A 151 -18.80 -13.13 2.86
C GLY A 151 -17.96 -13.14 1.58
N LYS A 152 -17.79 -14.31 0.99
CA LYS A 152 -16.95 -14.53 -0.19
C LYS A 152 -17.78 -15.09 -1.34
N LEU A 153 -17.44 -14.70 -2.56
CA LEU A 153 -17.98 -15.24 -3.79
C LEU A 153 -17.14 -16.45 -4.21
N ILE A 154 -17.81 -17.59 -4.39
CA ILE A 154 -17.20 -18.81 -4.93
C ILE A 154 -16.88 -18.56 -6.41
N GLY A 155 -15.64 -18.82 -6.81
CA GLY A 155 -15.19 -18.64 -8.18
C GLY A 155 -13.69 -18.41 -8.28
N ARG A 156 -13.30 -17.36 -9.02
CA ARG A 156 -11.91 -17.10 -9.38
C ARG A 156 -11.00 -16.86 -8.16
N PHE A 157 -11.50 -16.16 -7.15
CA PHE A 157 -10.71 -15.76 -5.97
C PHE A 157 -10.81 -16.73 -4.78
N TYR A 158 -11.96 -17.38 -4.59
CA TYR A 158 -12.22 -18.29 -3.48
C TYR A 158 -12.88 -19.58 -3.98
N ASP A 159 -12.47 -20.73 -3.43
CA ASP A 159 -13.09 -22.02 -3.76
C ASP A 159 -14.40 -22.28 -2.99
N GLU A 160 -14.98 -23.45 -3.19
CA GLU A 160 -16.24 -23.89 -2.53
C GLU A 160 -16.10 -24.03 -1.00
N GLN A 161 -14.87 -24.02 -0.48
CA GLN A 161 -14.57 -24.03 0.96
C GLN A 161 -14.16 -22.65 1.48
N GLY A 162 -14.25 -21.61 0.63
CA GLY A 162 -13.87 -20.24 0.96
C GLY A 162 -12.37 -20.00 1.07
N GLN A 163 -11.55 -20.95 0.62
CA GLN A 163 -10.09 -20.84 0.63
C GLN A 163 -9.59 -20.12 -0.62
N LEU A 164 -8.41 -19.53 -0.51
CA LEU A 164 -7.78 -18.82 -1.62
C LEU A 164 -7.42 -19.79 -2.73
N THR A 165 -7.84 -19.48 -3.96
CA THR A 165 -7.45 -20.24 -5.14
C THR A 165 -6.00 -19.94 -5.53
N THR A 166 -5.43 -20.75 -6.43
CA THR A 166 -4.14 -20.44 -7.08
C THR A 166 -4.16 -19.09 -7.79
N TYR A 167 -5.30 -18.69 -8.35
CA TYR A 167 -5.45 -17.40 -9.01
C TYR A 167 -5.31 -16.25 -8.00
N HIS A 168 -5.96 -16.35 -6.84
CA HIS A 168 -5.84 -15.33 -5.80
C HIS A 168 -4.40 -15.20 -5.28
N HIS A 169 -3.70 -16.33 -5.09
CA HIS A 169 -2.28 -16.28 -4.71
C HIS A 169 -1.40 -15.58 -5.75
N LYS A 170 -1.67 -15.77 -7.05
CA LYS A 170 -0.98 -15.02 -8.12
C LYS A 170 -1.27 -13.53 -8.04
N TYR A 171 -2.53 -13.14 -7.78
CA TYR A 171 -2.90 -11.74 -7.61
C TYR A 171 -2.13 -11.10 -6.44
N LEU A 172 -2.06 -11.78 -5.28
CA LEU A 172 -1.32 -11.29 -4.12
C LEU A 172 0.18 -11.13 -4.42
N ALA A 173 0.77 -12.07 -5.16
CA ALA A 173 2.17 -11.97 -5.56
C ALA A 173 2.42 -10.77 -6.50
N LEU A 174 1.56 -10.55 -7.50
CA LEU A 174 1.67 -9.39 -8.39
C LEU A 174 1.44 -8.07 -7.64
N LEU A 175 0.50 -8.04 -6.70
CA LEU A 175 0.24 -6.87 -5.86
C LEU A 175 1.45 -6.53 -4.99
N GLU A 176 2.12 -7.54 -4.42
CA GLU A 176 3.33 -7.31 -3.62
C GLU A 176 4.47 -6.77 -4.48
N GLN A 177 4.69 -7.36 -5.67
CA GLN A 177 5.66 -6.83 -6.64
C GLN A 177 5.34 -5.37 -6.99
N ALA A 178 4.08 -5.03 -7.25
CA ALA A 178 3.67 -3.67 -7.55
C ALA A 178 3.93 -2.69 -6.38
N LYS A 179 3.77 -3.15 -5.13
CA LYS A 179 4.08 -2.36 -3.93
C LYS A 179 5.59 -2.11 -3.80
N ASP A 180 6.39 -3.15 -4.01
CA ASP A 180 7.86 -3.07 -3.96
C ASP A 180 8.42 -2.17 -5.06
N GLU A 181 7.91 -2.29 -6.28
CA GLU A 181 8.25 -1.41 -7.40
C GLU A 181 7.88 0.03 -7.10
N LYS A 182 6.68 0.30 -6.57
CA LYS A 182 6.25 1.65 -6.17
C LYS A 182 7.16 2.23 -5.09
N ALA A 183 7.51 1.45 -4.06
CA ALA A 183 8.40 1.88 -2.99
C ALA A 183 9.82 2.16 -3.50
N THR A 184 10.33 1.32 -4.40
CA THR A 184 11.64 1.48 -5.03
C THR A 184 11.67 2.73 -5.92
N ASN A 185 10.65 2.92 -6.76
CA ASN A 185 10.50 4.09 -7.61
C ASN A 185 10.36 5.39 -6.79
N GLN A 186 9.69 5.34 -5.64
CA GLN A 186 9.61 6.48 -4.73
C GLN A 186 10.98 6.83 -4.13
N LYS A 187 11.74 5.85 -3.63
CA LYS A 187 13.12 6.08 -3.15
C LYS A 187 14.01 6.65 -4.24
N LEU A 188 13.85 6.17 -5.48
CA LEU A 188 14.59 6.68 -6.62
C LEU A 188 14.21 8.13 -6.97
N ARG A 189 12.92 8.48 -6.89
CA ARG A 189 12.43 9.86 -7.06
C ARG A 189 12.82 10.77 -5.89
N GLU A 190 13.12 10.23 -4.73
CA GLU A 190 13.72 10.99 -3.62
C GLU A 190 15.20 11.28 -3.87
N LYS A 191 15.97 10.29 -4.35
CA LYS A 191 17.38 10.45 -4.70
C LYS A 191 17.58 11.34 -5.94
N TYR A 192 16.78 11.10 -6.97
CA TYR A 192 16.82 11.76 -8.28
C TYR A 192 15.45 12.38 -8.60
N PRO A 193 15.07 13.50 -7.96
CA PRO A 193 13.77 14.10 -8.17
C PRO A 193 13.68 14.72 -9.57
N ASP A 194 12.44 14.92 -10.02
CA ASP A 194 12.17 15.42 -11.37
C ASP A 194 12.76 16.82 -11.59
N CYS A 195 13.08 17.11 -12.84
CA CYS A 195 13.40 18.46 -13.29
C CYS A 195 12.16 19.36 -13.32
N ASN A 196 12.38 20.66 -13.39
CA ASN A 196 11.38 21.54 -13.97
C ASN A 196 11.40 21.35 -15.48
N ILE A 197 10.22 21.44 -16.10
CA ILE A 197 10.06 21.25 -17.55
C ILE A 197 9.11 22.31 -18.09
N GLU A 198 9.47 22.85 -19.25
CA GLU A 198 8.64 23.72 -20.06
C GLU A 198 8.73 23.23 -21.51
N TRP A 199 7.63 23.35 -22.25
CA TRP A 199 7.61 23.07 -23.68
C TRP A 199 7.12 24.29 -24.45
N SER A 200 7.73 24.54 -25.60
CA SER A 200 7.29 25.56 -26.55
C SER A 200 7.43 25.04 -27.97
N ALA A 201 6.55 25.50 -28.87
CA ALA A 201 6.54 25.06 -30.26
C ALA A 201 7.81 25.47 -31.04
N ASP A 202 8.43 26.59 -30.65
CA ASP A 202 9.62 27.15 -31.31
C ASP A 202 10.94 26.60 -30.76
N LYS A 203 11.02 26.26 -29.46
CA LYS A 203 12.28 25.84 -28.80
C LYS A 203 12.28 24.39 -28.34
N GLY A 204 11.18 23.67 -28.49
CA GLY A 204 11.04 22.31 -27.99
C GLY A 204 10.93 22.27 -26.47
N SER A 205 11.49 21.22 -25.87
CA SER A 205 11.47 20.98 -24.43
C SER A 205 12.68 21.62 -23.75
N HIS A 206 12.42 22.46 -22.75
CA HIS A 206 13.40 23.00 -21.82
C HIS A 206 13.28 22.28 -20.48
N VAL A 207 14.40 21.78 -19.97
CA VAL A 207 14.47 21.15 -18.65
C VAL A 207 15.55 21.80 -17.81
N TRP A 208 15.25 22.08 -16.55
CA TRP A 208 16.24 22.69 -15.65
C TRP A 208 16.06 22.22 -14.22
N CYS A 209 17.16 22.30 -13.48
CA CYS A 209 17.21 21.94 -12.08
C CYS A 209 17.48 23.19 -11.24
N THR A 210 16.68 23.37 -10.20
CA THR A 210 16.91 24.40 -9.18
C THR A 210 16.86 23.77 -7.79
N LYS A 211 16.96 24.62 -6.77
CA LYS A 211 16.67 24.24 -5.37
C LYS A 211 15.19 23.87 -5.16
N SER A 212 14.32 24.24 -6.10
CA SER A 212 12.90 23.87 -6.16
C SER A 212 12.59 23.21 -7.50
N SER A 213 12.69 21.88 -7.57
CA SER A 213 12.30 21.08 -8.75
C SER A 213 11.66 19.77 -8.31
N GLY A 214 10.77 19.22 -9.16
CA GLY A 214 10.08 17.97 -8.87
C GLY A 214 9.21 18.02 -7.61
N GLY A 215 8.65 19.20 -7.29
CA GLY A 215 7.85 19.44 -6.08
C GLY A 215 8.65 19.40 -4.77
N LYS A 216 9.99 19.45 -4.82
CA LYS A 216 10.85 19.37 -3.63
C LYS A 216 11.73 20.60 -3.48
N ASN A 217 11.86 21.06 -2.22
CA ASN A 217 12.84 22.06 -1.80
C ASN A 217 14.09 21.38 -1.25
N ARG A 218 15.27 21.84 -1.69
CA ARG A 218 16.57 21.26 -1.33
C ARG A 218 17.67 22.32 -1.29
N ASN A 219 18.83 21.98 -0.72
CA ASN A 219 19.97 22.89 -0.57
C ASN A 219 20.95 22.89 -1.76
N TRP A 220 20.70 22.10 -2.80
CA TRP A 220 21.57 21.95 -3.98
C TRP A 220 20.83 22.22 -5.29
N VAL A 221 21.58 22.60 -6.32
CA VAL A 221 21.12 22.74 -7.71
C VAL A 221 21.62 21.52 -8.47
N GLY A 222 20.72 20.86 -9.22
CA GLY A 222 21.04 19.62 -9.92
C GLY A 222 21.50 19.82 -11.35
N TYR A 223 21.88 18.71 -11.97
CA TYR A 223 22.22 18.61 -13.38
C TYR A 223 21.16 17.73 -14.05
N PRO A 224 20.41 18.24 -15.04
CA PRO A 224 19.40 17.46 -15.75
C PRO A 224 20.01 16.24 -16.45
N ARG A 225 19.42 15.06 -16.28
CA ARG A 225 19.72 13.83 -17.02
C ARG A 225 18.44 13.12 -17.42
N LYS A 226 18.48 12.43 -18.57
CA LYS A 226 17.49 11.43 -18.96
C LYS A 226 17.71 10.23 -18.03
N LEU A 227 16.74 9.89 -17.19
CA LEU A 227 16.77 8.70 -16.32
C LEU A 227 15.77 7.69 -16.86
N PHE A 228 16.26 6.53 -17.28
CA PHE A 228 15.47 5.51 -17.99
C PHE A 228 14.80 4.55 -17.01
N GLU A 229 13.60 4.10 -17.38
CA GLU A 229 12.95 3.00 -16.68
C GLU A 229 13.60 1.68 -17.08
N ILE A 230 13.67 0.73 -16.15
CA ILE A 230 14.27 -0.59 -16.42
C ILE A 230 13.38 -1.34 -17.42
N GLY A 231 13.94 -1.75 -18.56
CA GLY A 231 13.26 -2.60 -19.53
C GLY A 231 12.43 -1.87 -20.60
N ASN A 232 12.45 -0.53 -20.64
CA ASN A 232 11.90 0.23 -21.78
C ASN A 232 12.83 1.39 -22.18
N SER A 233 12.51 2.06 -23.29
CA SER A 233 13.24 3.24 -23.77
C SER A 233 12.71 4.57 -23.23
N ASN A 234 11.68 4.53 -22.38
CA ASN A 234 11.11 5.73 -21.79
C ASN A 234 12.06 6.28 -20.73
N PHE A 235 12.16 7.59 -20.66
CA PHE A 235 12.92 8.29 -19.65
C PHE A 235 12.10 9.44 -19.07
N ARG A 236 12.48 9.84 -17.86
CA ARG A 236 12.09 11.12 -17.28
C ARG A 236 13.30 12.02 -17.11
N CYS A 237 13.07 13.33 -17.03
CA CYS A 237 14.13 14.22 -16.59
C CYS A 237 14.32 14.10 -15.08
N ALA A 238 15.55 13.83 -14.65
CA ALA A 238 15.91 13.80 -13.24
C ALA A 238 17.06 14.77 -12.95
N CYS A 239 16.98 15.44 -11.80
CA CYS A 239 18.06 16.27 -11.29
C CYS A 239 19.05 15.41 -10.51
N LEU A 240 20.29 15.34 -10.99
CA LEU A 240 21.38 14.61 -10.34
C LEU A 240 22.33 15.56 -9.62
N ARG A 241 22.97 15.07 -8.56
CA ARG A 241 24.09 15.78 -7.94
C ARG A 241 25.35 15.57 -8.78
N LYS A 242 26.37 16.40 -8.53
CA LYS A 242 27.63 16.33 -9.28
C LYS A 242 28.29 14.96 -9.09
N GLU A 243 28.26 14.43 -7.87
CA GLU A 243 28.81 13.13 -7.49
C GLU A 243 28.06 11.93 -8.11
N ASP A 244 26.82 12.12 -8.56
CA ASP A 244 25.98 11.07 -9.13
C ASP A 244 26.00 11.04 -10.67
N LEU A 245 26.74 11.95 -11.33
CA LEU A 245 26.74 12.08 -12.79
C LEU A 245 27.27 10.85 -13.53
N ASP A 246 28.09 10.05 -12.87
CA ASP A 246 28.69 8.81 -13.40
C ASP A 246 28.17 7.56 -12.65
N THR A 247 26.97 7.65 -12.04
CA THR A 247 26.38 6.52 -11.30
C THR A 247 26.14 5.31 -12.20
N THR A 248 26.40 4.11 -11.67
CA THR A 248 26.06 2.82 -12.29
C THR A 248 24.84 2.17 -11.64
N GLU A 249 24.23 2.81 -10.64
CA GLU A 249 23.04 2.28 -9.95
C GLU A 249 21.79 2.37 -10.84
N VAL A 250 21.75 3.35 -11.74
CA VAL A 250 20.63 3.59 -12.66
C VAL A 250 21.13 3.95 -14.04
N MET A 251 20.29 3.68 -15.04
CA MET A 251 20.55 4.06 -16.42
C MET A 251 20.23 5.54 -16.60
N ILE A 252 21.27 6.33 -16.86
CA ILE A 252 21.16 7.75 -17.16
C ILE A 252 21.83 8.09 -18.49
N ALA A 253 21.35 9.14 -19.15
CA ALA A 253 22.02 9.75 -20.29
C ALA A 253 21.97 11.28 -20.21
N GLN A 254 22.96 11.91 -20.83
CA GLN A 254 22.98 13.34 -21.06
C GLN A 254 21.94 13.72 -22.14
N TYR A 255 21.45 14.96 -22.08
CA TYR A 255 20.66 15.53 -23.18
C TYR A 255 21.56 15.89 -24.35
N ASP A 256 21.07 15.64 -25.56
CA ASP A 256 21.79 15.97 -26.79
C ASP A 256 22.04 17.48 -26.86
N ASN A 257 23.23 17.88 -27.29
CA ASN A 257 23.64 19.29 -27.37
C ASN A 257 23.57 20.07 -26.03
N CYS A 258 23.55 19.39 -24.89
CA CYS A 258 23.65 20.04 -23.58
C CYS A 258 25.06 19.90 -23.01
N GLU A 259 25.60 20.93 -22.36
CA GLU A 259 26.90 20.84 -21.66
C GLU A 259 26.82 19.88 -20.45
N PRO A 260 27.85 19.04 -20.19
CA PRO A 260 27.79 18.04 -19.12
C PRO A 260 27.46 18.61 -17.74
N LEU A 261 27.96 19.80 -17.42
CA LEU A 261 27.72 20.48 -16.15
C LEU A 261 26.69 21.61 -16.25
N SER A 262 25.82 21.58 -17.25
CA SER A 262 24.71 22.54 -17.33
C SER A 262 23.63 22.24 -16.29
N HIS A 263 23.05 23.30 -15.73
CA HIS A 263 21.88 23.23 -14.86
C HIS A 263 20.55 23.28 -15.64
N GLU A 264 20.61 23.52 -16.95
CA GLU A 264 19.48 23.53 -17.87
C GLU A 264 19.86 22.94 -19.24
N CYS A 265 18.93 22.26 -19.90
CA CYS A 265 19.11 21.67 -21.22
C CYS A 265 17.88 21.92 -22.10
N TYR A 266 18.09 22.03 -23.41
CA TYR A 266 17.03 22.12 -24.41
C TYR A 266 17.13 20.91 -25.33
N TYR A 267 15.99 20.31 -25.67
CA TYR A 267 15.93 19.18 -26.60
C TYR A 267 14.62 19.17 -27.38
N GLN A 268 14.66 18.60 -28.58
CA GLN A 268 13.46 18.35 -29.38
C GLN A 268 12.94 16.94 -29.10
N VAL A 269 11.62 16.80 -29.09
CA VAL A 269 10.96 15.49 -29.10
C VAL A 269 10.70 15.17 -30.56
N ASP A 270 11.41 14.18 -31.09
CA ASP A 270 11.17 13.67 -32.45
C ASP A 270 9.78 12.99 -32.57
#